data_AF-A0A8T5NCD0-F1
#
_entry.id   AF-A0A8T5NCD0-F1
#
_cell.length_a   1.000
_cell.length_b   1.000
_cell.length_c   1.000
_cell.angle_alpha   90.00
_cell.angle_beta   90.00
_cell.angle_gamma   90.00
#
_symmetry.space_group_name_H-M   'P 1'
#
loop_
_entity.id
_entity.type
_entity.pdbx_description
1 polymer ?
#
loop_
_entity_poly.entity_id
_entity_poly.type
_entity_poly.pdbx_seq_one_letter_code
_entity_poly.pdbx_strand_id
1 'polypeptide(L)'
;MEVFNACHRDAYTNLMAQTFSPGKMAWLGSSDAHSLDMIGNGYTIFEGRTSEELRKSILKRKTSFGGSRTPLSECISWSREIAIESIKMIYNSLRGEKSQDILYSEIDKTTKRTKALGLIGAALYIGLPLSYFFGVSGEIILNVKGKRKWNENTD
;
A
#
# COMPACT_ATOMS: atom_id res chain seq x y z
N MET A 1 -13.71 4.58 12.29
CA MET A 1 -13.09 3.33 11.80
C MET A 1 -12.87 3.50 10.31
N GLU A 2 -11.69 3.13 9.81
CA GLU A 2 -11.50 2.92 8.39
C GLU A 2 -12.23 1.64 7.98
N VAL A 3 -13.28 1.77 7.18
CA VAL A 3 -14.09 0.65 6.67
C VAL A 3 -13.80 0.37 5.20
N PHE A 4 -13.00 1.24 4.59
CA PHE A 4 -12.54 1.09 3.21
C PHE A 4 -11.12 1.62 3.07
N ASN A 5 -10.18 0.71 2.80
CA ASN A 5 -8.83 1.04 2.40
C ASN A 5 -8.63 0.53 0.96
N ALA A 6 -8.29 1.40 0.03
CA ALA A 6 -8.16 1.03 -1.38
C ALA A 6 -6.98 0.08 -1.64
N CYS A 7 -5.94 0.11 -0.81
CA CYS A 7 -4.76 -0.76 -0.92
C CYS A 7 -5.04 -2.18 -0.39
N HIS A 8 -6.11 -2.39 0.39
CA HIS A 8 -6.59 -3.74 0.70
C HIS A 8 -7.19 -4.41 -0.54
N ARG A 9 -6.44 -5.38 -1.07
CA ARG A 9 -6.67 -6.00 -2.38
C ARG A 9 -7.76 -7.04 -2.40
N ASP A 10 -7.83 -7.86 -1.36
CA ASP A 10 -8.81 -8.93 -1.30
C ASP A 10 -10.23 -8.35 -1.19
N ALA A 11 -11.21 -9.10 -1.67
CA ALA A 11 -12.60 -8.65 -1.66
C ALA A 11 -13.22 -8.60 -0.24
N TYR A 12 -12.55 -9.15 0.78
CA TYR A 12 -13.18 -9.51 2.05
C TYR A 12 -12.76 -8.58 3.19
N THR A 13 -11.55 -8.05 3.22
CA THR A 13 -11.08 -7.21 4.34
C THR A 13 -11.93 -5.95 4.52
N ASN A 14 -12.20 -5.22 3.42
CA ASN A 14 -13.10 -4.06 3.46
C ASN A 14 -14.55 -4.48 3.79
N LEU A 15 -15.00 -5.62 3.25
CA LEU A 15 -16.34 -6.15 3.53
C LEU A 15 -16.52 -6.52 5.01
N MET A 16 -15.51 -7.15 5.62
CA MET A 16 -15.45 -7.46 7.04
C MET A 16 -15.52 -6.18 7.87
N ALA A 17 -14.71 -5.17 7.54
CA ALA A 17 -14.72 -3.90 8.25
C ALA A 17 -16.09 -3.22 8.17
N GLN A 18 -16.77 -3.26 7.03
CA GLN A 18 -18.11 -2.71 6.85
C GLN A 18 -19.19 -3.50 7.61
N THR A 19 -19.08 -4.82 7.64
CA THR A 19 -20.09 -5.72 8.24
C THR A 19 -19.98 -5.76 9.76
N PHE A 20 -18.77 -5.87 10.29
CA PHE A 20 -18.50 -6.07 11.71
C PHE A 20 -18.10 -4.78 12.44
N SER A 21 -18.19 -3.64 11.76
CA SER A 21 -18.03 -2.32 12.37
C SER A 21 -19.02 -2.09 13.52
N PRO A 22 -18.56 -1.63 14.69
CA PRO A 22 -19.48 -1.17 15.73
C PRO A 22 -20.36 -0.02 15.23
N GLY A 23 -21.69 -0.14 15.38
CA GLY A 23 -22.69 0.81 14.87
C GLY A 23 -22.65 2.24 15.46
N LYS A 24 -21.63 2.58 16.25
CA LYS A 24 -21.44 3.91 16.86
C LYS A 24 -20.13 4.59 16.46
N MET A 25 -19.47 4.12 15.40
CA MET A 25 -18.24 4.73 14.88
C MET A 25 -18.49 5.46 13.56
N ALA A 26 -17.77 6.56 13.34
CA ALA A 26 -17.73 7.22 12.04
C ALA A 26 -17.02 6.32 11.02
N TRP A 27 -17.55 6.24 9.81
CA TRP A 27 -16.97 5.44 8.73
C TRP A 27 -16.03 6.29 7.89
N LEU A 28 -14.83 5.79 7.67
CA LEU A 28 -13.77 6.47 6.92
C LEU A 28 -13.29 5.60 5.77
N GLY A 29 -12.85 6.28 4.71
CA GLY A 29 -12.17 5.68 3.57
C GLY A 29 -10.83 6.35 3.31
N SER A 30 -9.84 5.57 2.87
CA SER A 30 -8.50 6.05 2.50
C SER A 30 -7.99 5.31 1.27
N SER A 31 -7.12 5.97 0.50
CA SER A 31 -6.41 5.34 -0.60
C SER A 31 -5.24 4.48 -0.14
N ASP A 32 -4.64 4.84 1.01
CA ASP A 32 -3.37 4.29 1.46
C ASP A 32 -2.33 4.29 0.33
N ALA A 33 -2.18 5.47 -0.27
CA ALA A 33 -1.44 5.66 -1.50
C ALA A 33 0.06 5.54 -1.26
N HIS A 34 0.70 4.63 -2.00
CA HIS A 34 2.15 4.41 -2.00
C HIS A 34 2.84 4.97 -3.25
N SER A 35 2.07 5.39 -4.26
CA SER A 35 2.52 6.17 -5.40
C SER A 35 1.51 7.27 -5.72
N LEU A 36 1.89 8.22 -6.58
CA LEU A 36 1.03 9.34 -6.96
C LEU A 36 -0.26 8.88 -7.65
N ASP A 37 -0.17 7.84 -8.48
CA ASP A 37 -1.33 7.29 -9.20
C ASP A 37 -2.38 6.69 -8.27
N MET A 38 -1.98 6.27 -7.06
CA MET A 38 -2.90 5.70 -6.07
C MET A 38 -3.69 6.76 -5.30
N ILE A 39 -3.30 8.05 -5.38
CA ILE A 39 -3.95 9.12 -4.63
C ILE A 39 -5.40 9.24 -5.06
N GLY A 40 -6.31 9.17 -4.10
CA GLY A 40 -7.75 9.31 -4.35
C GLY A 40 -8.44 8.02 -4.81
N ASN A 41 -7.74 6.90 -4.95
CA ASN A 41 -8.38 5.60 -5.16
C ASN A 41 -9.38 5.27 -4.04
N GLY A 42 -9.13 5.73 -2.81
CA GLY A 42 -10.08 5.72 -1.71
C GLY A 42 -10.07 7.05 -0.98
N TYR A 43 -11.22 7.46 -0.48
CA TYR A 43 -11.35 8.72 0.25
C TYR A 43 -12.55 8.71 1.21
N THR A 44 -12.51 9.65 2.15
CA THR A 44 -13.62 9.92 3.08
C THR A 44 -14.47 11.05 2.52
N ILE A 45 -15.78 10.84 2.47
CA ILE A 45 -16.77 11.84 2.09
C ILE A 45 -17.30 12.50 3.37
N PHE A 46 -17.32 13.83 3.39
CA PHE A 46 -17.82 14.63 4.51
C PHE A 46 -18.36 15.98 4.04
N GLU A 47 -19.12 16.66 4.89
CA GLU A 47 -19.63 18.01 4.63
C GLU A 47 -18.58 19.06 5.03
N GLY A 48 -18.15 19.88 4.07
CA GLY A 48 -17.18 20.96 4.27
C GLY A 48 -15.94 20.85 3.38
N ARG A 49 -14.98 21.74 3.62
CA ARG A 49 -13.69 21.81 2.88
C ARG A 49 -12.49 22.05 3.78
N THR A 50 -12.69 22.13 5.10
CA THR A 50 -11.63 22.38 6.09
C THR A 50 -11.40 21.17 6.99
N SER A 51 -10.22 21.10 7.59
CA SER A 51 -9.88 20.07 8.57
C SER A 51 -10.79 20.10 9.81
N GLU A 52 -11.22 21.29 10.23
CA GLU A 52 -12.14 21.44 11.36
C GLU A 52 -13.55 20.91 11.04
N GLU A 53 -14.02 21.09 9.79
CA GLU A 53 -15.29 20.53 9.34
C GLU A 53 -15.21 19.00 9.19
N LEU A 54 -14.09 18.47 8.72
CA LEU A 54 -13.83 17.03 8.74
C LEU A 54 -13.89 16.49 10.18
N ARG A 55 -13.18 17.13 11.12
CA ARG A 55 -13.18 16.75 12.53
C ARG A 55 -14.61 16.75 13.11
N LYS A 56 -15.38 17.81 12.85
CA LYS A 56 -16.79 17.91 13.27
C LYS A 56 -17.64 16.79 12.66
N SER A 57 -17.43 16.48 11.39
CA SER A 57 -18.16 15.40 10.69
C SER A 57 -17.84 14.04 11.29
N ILE A 58 -16.57 13.75 11.61
CA ILE A 58 -16.15 12.52 12.28
C ILE A 58 -16.81 12.41 13.67
N LEU A 59 -16.75 13.46 14.49
CA LEU A 59 -17.36 13.46 15.82
C LEU A 59 -18.88 13.27 15.78
N LYS A 60 -19.54 13.86 14.78
CA LYS A 60 -20.98 13.70 14.52
C LYS A 60 -21.33 12.41 13.79
N ARG A 61 -20.34 11.61 13.37
CA ARG A 61 -20.51 10.39 12.56
C ARG A 61 -21.25 10.64 11.24
N LYS A 62 -21.01 11.80 10.64
CA LYS A 62 -21.54 12.23 9.35
C LYS A 62 -20.52 12.08 8.22
N THR A 63 -19.73 11.01 8.28
CA THR A 63 -18.76 10.66 7.23
C THR A 63 -19.17 9.36 6.57
N SER A 64 -18.81 9.22 5.30
CA SER A 64 -18.86 7.95 4.55
C SER A 64 -17.57 7.78 3.77
N PHE A 65 -17.47 6.73 2.97
CA PHE A 65 -16.30 6.46 2.13
C PHE A 65 -16.69 6.42 0.65
N GLY A 66 -15.71 6.63 -0.22
CA GLY A 66 -15.84 6.51 -1.67
C GLY A 66 -14.56 5.99 -2.31
N GLY A 67 -14.63 5.74 -3.62
CA GLY A 67 -13.53 5.24 -4.43
C GLY A 67 -13.65 3.76 -4.81
N SER A 68 -12.53 3.17 -5.23
CA SER A 68 -12.37 1.78 -5.67
C SER A 68 -11.03 1.21 -5.23
N ARG A 69 -10.94 -0.12 -5.12
CA ARG A 69 -9.65 -0.78 -4.81
C ARG A 69 -8.59 -0.37 -5.83
N THR A 70 -7.39 -0.13 -5.34
CA THR A 70 -6.22 0.19 -6.16
C THR A 70 -6.00 -0.94 -7.19
N PRO A 71 -5.84 -0.65 -8.50
CA PRO A 71 -5.56 -1.64 -9.53
C PRO A 71 -4.26 -2.42 -9.32
N LEU A 72 -4.17 -3.68 -9.78
CA LEU A 72 -2.93 -4.50 -9.61
C LEU A 72 -1.73 -3.85 -10.29
N SER A 73 -1.96 -3.26 -11.46
CA SER A 73 -0.96 -2.54 -12.22
C SER A 73 -0.30 -1.42 -11.42
N GLU A 74 -1.05 -0.66 -10.63
CA GLU A 74 -0.50 0.42 -9.80
C GLU A 74 0.36 -0.12 -8.67
N CYS A 75 -0.08 -1.19 -7.98
CA CYS A 75 0.73 -1.85 -6.95
C CYS A 75 2.04 -2.42 -7.51
N ILE A 76 1.99 -3.01 -8.71
CA ILE A 76 3.17 -3.52 -9.43
C ILE A 76 4.07 -2.36 -9.89
N SER A 77 3.50 -1.24 -10.34
CA SER A 77 4.29 -0.06 -10.73
C SER A 77 5.07 0.46 -9.54
N TRP A 78 4.38 0.68 -8.41
CA TRP A 78 5.00 1.09 -7.15
C TRP A 78 6.11 0.12 -6.71
N SER A 79 5.86 -1.19 -6.72
CA SER A 79 6.88 -2.16 -6.29
C SER A 79 8.14 -2.12 -7.18
N ARG A 80 7.96 -1.86 -8.48
CA ARG A 80 9.07 -1.69 -9.44
C ARG A 80 9.81 -0.38 -9.23
N GLU A 81 9.10 0.71 -8.93
CA GLU A 81 9.71 2.01 -8.59
C GLU A 81 10.62 1.88 -7.37
N ILE A 82 10.18 1.19 -6.31
CA ILE A 82 11.00 0.91 -5.12
C ILE A 82 12.24 0.09 -5.49
N ALA A 83 12.12 -0.90 -6.37
CA ALA A 83 13.27 -1.69 -6.81
C ALA A 83 14.28 -0.84 -7.61
N ILE A 84 13.80 0.06 -8.48
CA ILE A 84 14.65 1.01 -9.23
C ILE A 84 15.36 1.96 -8.27
N GLU A 85 14.66 2.53 -7.29
CA GLU A 85 15.26 3.44 -6.32
C GLU A 85 16.28 2.73 -5.44
N SER A 86 16.01 1.49 -5.04
CA SER A 86 16.97 0.63 -4.34
C SER A 86 18.26 0.41 -5.14
N ILE A 87 18.16 0.21 -6.47
CA ILE A 87 19.33 0.10 -7.35
C ILE A 87 20.15 1.40 -7.32
N LYS A 88 19.50 2.56 -7.46
CA LYS A 88 20.19 3.86 -7.41
C LYS A 88 20.90 4.07 -6.08
N MET A 89 20.23 3.79 -4.97
CA MET A 89 20.80 3.91 -3.62
C MET A 89 22.05 3.05 -3.46
N ILE A 90 21.97 1.77 -3.87
CA ILE A 90 23.10 0.85 -3.78
C ILE A 90 24.24 1.31 -4.70
N TYR A 91 23.93 1.76 -5.91
CA TYR A 91 24.92 2.24 -6.88
C TYR A 91 25.67 3.47 -6.34
N ASN A 92 24.96 4.47 -5.85
CA ASN A 92 25.55 5.68 -5.24
C ASN A 92 26.44 5.31 -4.05
N SER A 93 25.96 4.39 -3.20
CA SER A 93 26.72 3.88 -2.07
C SER A 93 28.04 3.19 -2.50
N LEU A 94 28.02 2.41 -3.58
CA LEU A 94 29.22 1.77 -4.12
C LEU A 94 30.22 2.77 -4.74
N ARG A 95 29.72 3.90 -5.26
CA ARG A 95 30.55 5.02 -5.73
C ARG A 95 31.11 5.89 -4.60
N GLY A 96 30.67 5.68 -3.36
CA GLY A 96 31.04 6.50 -2.21
C GLY A 96 30.33 7.85 -2.17
N GLU A 97 29.27 8.03 -2.96
CA GLU A 97 28.43 9.23 -2.91
C GLU A 97 27.62 9.22 -1.62
N LYS A 98 27.81 10.24 -0.78
CA LYS A 98 27.13 10.37 0.51
C LYS A 98 25.88 11.22 0.37
N SER A 99 24.78 10.73 0.94
CA SER A 99 23.52 11.46 1.06
C SER A 99 23.18 11.65 2.54
N GLN A 100 22.53 12.77 2.87
CA GLN A 100 21.97 13.01 4.20
C GLN A 100 20.64 12.27 4.41
N ASP A 101 20.08 11.67 3.35
CA ASP A 101 18.88 10.87 3.41
C ASP A 101 19.10 9.62 4.28
N ILE A 102 18.17 9.38 5.21
CA ILE A 102 18.26 8.30 6.19
C ILE A 102 18.35 6.93 5.50
N LEU A 103 17.56 6.70 4.45
CA LEU A 103 17.54 5.43 3.72
C LEU A 103 18.87 5.20 3.01
N TYR A 104 19.40 6.23 2.34
CA TYR A 104 20.71 6.13 1.68
C TYR A 104 21.84 5.88 2.69
N SER A 105 21.79 6.57 3.84
CA SER A 105 22.78 6.41 4.91
C SER A 105 22.77 5.01 5.53
N GLU A 106 21.62 4.32 5.53
CA GLU A 106 21.56 2.93 5.98
C GLU A 106 22.11 1.96 4.95
N ILE A 107 21.80 2.16 3.66
CA ILE A 107 22.42 1.37 2.59
C ILE A 107 23.94 1.49 2.64
N ASP A 108 24.47 2.66 2.96
CA ASP A 108 25.91 2.87 3.14
C ASP A 108 26.57 1.95 4.17
N LYS A 109 25.89 1.68 5.28
CA LYS A 109 26.39 0.82 6.37
C LYS A 109 26.38 -0.67 5.99
N THR A 110 25.66 -1.06 4.93
CA THR A 110 25.60 -2.45 4.50
C THR A 110 26.89 -2.93 3.81
N THR A 111 27.15 -4.24 3.87
CA THR A 111 28.36 -4.82 3.27
C THR A 111 28.32 -4.79 1.74
N LYS A 112 29.49 -4.77 1.10
CA LYS A 112 29.59 -4.87 -0.37
C LYS A 112 28.92 -6.13 -0.94
N ARG A 113 28.95 -7.25 -0.19
CA ARG A 113 28.27 -8.50 -0.58
C ARG A 113 26.75 -8.33 -0.58
N THR A 114 26.19 -7.73 0.48
CA THR A 114 24.75 -7.42 0.57
C THR A 114 24.31 -6.50 -0.56
N LYS A 115 25.11 -5.47 -0.86
CA LYS A 115 24.89 -4.56 -1.99
C LYS A 115 24.85 -5.29 -3.34
N ALA A 116 25.83 -6.16 -3.60
CA ALA A 116 25.86 -6.97 -4.82
C ALA A 116 24.64 -7.89 -4.96
N LEU A 117 24.24 -8.57 -3.88
CA LEU A 117 23.04 -9.41 -3.87
C LEU A 117 21.77 -8.58 -4.09
N GLY A 118 21.67 -7.40 -3.49
CA GLY A 118 20.55 -6.47 -3.69
C GLY A 118 20.43 -6.02 -5.14
N LEU A 119 21.55 -5.67 -5.79
CA LEU A 119 21.57 -5.30 -7.21
C LEU A 119 21.12 -6.46 -8.11
N ILE A 120 21.64 -7.67 -7.89
CA ILE A 120 21.26 -8.85 -8.68
C ILE A 120 19.77 -9.15 -8.49
N GLY A 121 19.28 -9.15 -7.25
CA GLY A 121 17.88 -9.40 -6.94
C GLY A 121 16.94 -8.38 -7.58
N ALA A 122 17.27 -7.09 -7.47
CA ALA A 122 16.48 -6.01 -8.08
C ALA A 122 16.51 -6.07 -9.62
N ALA A 123 17.67 -6.36 -10.22
CA ALA A 123 17.82 -6.52 -11.67
C ALA A 123 16.98 -7.70 -12.18
N LEU A 124 16.99 -8.85 -11.49
CA LEU A 124 16.14 -9.99 -11.83
C LEU A 124 14.65 -9.66 -11.67
N TYR A 125 14.28 -8.98 -10.58
CA TYR A 125 12.89 -8.59 -10.30
C TYR A 125 12.29 -7.67 -11.36
N ILE A 126 13.08 -6.73 -11.88
CA ILE A 126 12.65 -5.75 -12.90
C ILE A 126 12.82 -6.31 -14.32
N GLY A 127 13.94 -6.97 -14.60
CA GLY A 127 14.32 -7.42 -15.94
C GLY A 127 13.57 -8.66 -16.41
N LEU A 128 13.09 -9.49 -15.47
CA LEU A 128 12.18 -10.58 -15.74
C LEU A 128 10.74 -10.15 -15.37
N PRO A 129 9.69 -10.76 -15.93
CA PRO A 129 8.29 -10.46 -15.58
C PRO A 129 7.89 -10.99 -14.18
N LEU A 130 8.84 -11.09 -13.25
CA LEU A 130 8.63 -11.63 -11.90
C LEU A 130 7.66 -10.77 -11.10
N SER A 131 7.74 -9.44 -11.21
CA SER A 131 6.81 -8.53 -10.52
C SER A 131 5.35 -8.83 -10.86
N TYR A 132 5.07 -9.17 -12.12
CA TYR A 132 3.73 -9.53 -12.58
C TYR A 132 3.31 -10.92 -12.09
N PHE A 133 4.19 -11.91 -12.25
CA PHE A 133 3.92 -13.28 -11.80
C PHE A 133 3.62 -13.33 -10.31
N PHE A 134 4.47 -12.70 -9.49
CA PHE A 134 4.27 -12.63 -8.04
C PHE A 134 3.10 -11.73 -7.65
N GLY A 135 2.84 -10.64 -8.38
CA GLY A 135 1.67 -9.79 -8.15
C GLY A 135 0.36 -10.54 -8.31
N VAL A 136 0.17 -11.25 -9.43
CA VAL A 136 -1.03 -12.05 -9.71
C VAL A 136 -1.17 -13.21 -8.72
N SER A 137 -0.07 -13.94 -8.47
CA SER A 137 -0.07 -15.04 -7.52
C SER A 137 -0.42 -14.56 -6.10
N GLY A 138 0.13 -13.42 -5.69
CA GLY A 138 -0.17 -12.78 -4.42
C GLY A 138 -1.65 -12.38 -4.30
N GLU A 139 -2.23 -11.79 -5.34
CA GLU A 139 -3.64 -11.39 -5.37
C GLU A 139 -4.59 -12.60 -5.22
N ILE A 140 -4.28 -13.72 -5.88
CA ILE A 140 -5.04 -14.97 -5.73
C ILE A 140 -4.97 -15.48 -4.28
N ILE A 141 -3.75 -15.55 -3.72
CA ILE A 141 -3.54 -16.04 -2.35
C ILE A 141 -4.27 -15.16 -1.33
N LEU A 142 -4.22 -13.83 -1.50
CA LEU A 142 -4.90 -12.89 -0.62
C LEU A 142 -6.41 -13.08 -0.65
N ASN A 143 -7.02 -13.25 -1.83
CA ASN A 143 -8.45 -13.50 -1.96
C ASN A 143 -8.88 -14.84 -1.33
N VAL A 144 -8.09 -15.91 -1.51
CA VAL A 144 -8.36 -17.20 -0.87
C VAL A 144 -8.32 -17.08 0.66
N LYS A 145 -7.29 -16.40 1.20
CA LYS A 145 -7.17 -16.18 2.64
C LYS A 145 -8.29 -15.30 3.18
N GLY A 146 -8.64 -14.22 2.47
CA GLY A 146 -9.73 -13.32 2.82
C GLY A 146 -11.08 -14.05 2.85
N LYS A 147 -11.36 -14.89 1.85
CA LYS A 147 -12.59 -15.69 1.79
C LYS A 147 -12.70 -16.64 2.97
N ARG A 148 -11.61 -17.35 3.30
CA ARG A 148 -11.61 -18.27 4.44
C ARG A 148 -11.91 -17.53 5.74
N LYS A 149 -11.31 -16.35 5.94
CA LYS A 149 -11.56 -15.51 7.12
C LYS A 149 -12.99 -14.98 7.18
N TRP A 150 -13.56 -14.61 6.04
CA TRP A 150 -14.97 -14.22 5.95
C TRP A 150 -15.88 -15.34 6.46
N ASN A 151 -15.74 -16.55 5.90
CA ASN A 151 -16.55 -17.71 6.31
C ASN A 151 -16.43 -18.01 7.81
N GLU A 152 -15.21 -18.00 8.36
CA GLU A 152 -14.95 -18.23 9.80
C GLU A 152 -15.70 -17.25 10.73
N ASN A 153 -16.13 -16.08 10.23
CA ASN A 153 -16.82 -15.04 11.03
C ASN A 153 -18.30 -14.89 10.67
N THR A 154 -18.79 -15.59 9.65
CA THR A 154 -20.20 -15.53 9.22
C THR A 154 -20.97 -16.84 9.41
N ASP A 155 -20.27 -17.95 9.59
CA ASP A 155 -20.83 -19.25 9.97
C ASP A 155 -21.01 -19.34 11.49
#